data_AF-A0AAJ2UIK4-F1
#
_entry.id   AF-A0AAJ2UIK4-F1
#
_cell.length_a   1.000
_cell.length_b   1.000
_cell.length_c   1.000
_cell.angle_alpha   90.00
_cell.angle_beta   90.00
_cell.angle_gamma   90.00
#
_symmetry.space_group_name_H-M   'P 1'
#
loop_
_entity.id
_entity.type
_entity.pdbx_description
1 polymer ?
#
loop_
_entity_poly.entity_id
_entity_poly.type
_entity_poly.pdbx_seq_one_letter_code
_entity_poly.pdbx_strand_id
1 'polypeptide(L)'
;MKYSQQVLDMLEQAVSGQHSDFWDFSFKFNALLGEDEEFAEAWDNENSEMFDALNDFELMMFLEEHDPSDKQGFINFLTPYYEKEKQLLKTGSHIVPTIKGKEYRK
;
A
#
# COMPACT_ATOMS: atom_id res chain seq x y z
N MET A 1 -1.46 -11.84 -7.99
CA MET A 1 -1.76 -10.42 -7.79
C MET A 1 -0.48 -9.66 -8.08
N LYS A 2 -0.42 -8.90 -9.18
CA LYS A 2 0.77 -8.17 -9.61
C LYS A 2 0.97 -6.90 -8.78
N TYR A 3 -0.08 -6.10 -8.63
CA TYR A 3 -0.05 -4.80 -7.95
C TYR A 3 0.08 -4.98 -6.44
N SER A 4 -0.72 -5.89 -5.87
CA SER A 4 -0.63 -6.22 -4.45
C SER A 4 0.75 -6.75 -4.06
N GLN A 5 1.36 -7.59 -4.89
CA GLN A 5 2.70 -8.11 -4.63
C GLN A 5 3.74 -6.99 -4.70
N GLN A 6 3.65 -6.11 -5.70
CA GLN A 6 4.55 -4.97 -5.84
C GLN A 6 4.51 -4.05 -4.60
N VAL A 7 3.31 -3.74 -4.10
CA VAL A 7 3.16 -2.92 -2.89
C VAL A 7 3.70 -3.64 -1.65
N LEU A 8 3.43 -4.94 -1.52
CA LEU A 8 3.95 -5.73 -0.41
C LEU A 8 5.48 -5.81 -0.43
N ASP A 9 6.09 -5.97 -1.60
CA ASP A 9 7.55 -5.99 -1.76
C ASP A 9 8.19 -4.65 -1.39
N MET A 10 7.52 -3.53 -1.68
CA MET A 10 7.97 -2.20 -1.26
C MET A 10 7.91 -2.04 0.26
N LEU A 11 6.82 -2.48 0.90
CA LEU A 11 6.71 -2.48 2.36
C LEU A 11 7.74 -3.40 3.01
N GLU A 12 8.00 -4.58 2.43
CA GLU A 12 9.03 -5.49 2.92
C GLU A 12 10.42 -4.86 2.89
N GLN A 13 10.76 -4.18 1.79
CA GLN A 13 12.02 -3.44 1.69
C GLN A 13 12.11 -2.34 2.76
N ALA A 14 11.03 -1.58 2.95
CA ALA A 14 10.95 -0.53 3.96
C ALA A 14 11.22 -1.05 5.38
N VAL A 15 10.55 -2.13 5.78
CA VAL A 15 10.68 -2.70 7.13
C VAL A 15 11.94 -3.54 7.33
N SER A 16 12.60 -3.97 6.25
CA SER A 16 13.86 -4.73 6.32
C SER A 16 15.06 -3.89 6.83
N GLY A 17 14.92 -2.57 6.89
CA GLY A 17 15.97 -1.65 7.32
C GLY A 17 17.09 -1.45 6.30
N GLN A 18 16.87 -1.84 5.05
CA GLN A 18 17.86 -1.69 3.97
C GLN A 18 17.96 -0.25 3.43
N HIS A 19 17.00 0.62 3.75
CA HIS A 19 16.98 2.00 3.27
C HIS A 19 17.97 2.91 4.00
N SER A 20 18.68 3.76 3.24
CA SER A 20 19.57 4.79 3.78
C SER A 20 18.81 5.99 4.35
N ASP A 21 17.64 6.28 3.79
CA ASP A 21 16.61 7.22 4.21
C ASP A 21 15.29 6.82 3.52
N PHE A 22 14.18 7.42 3.95
CA PHE A 22 12.85 7.08 3.50
C PHE A 22 12.23 8.10 2.54
N TRP A 23 12.95 9.13 2.11
CA TRP A 23 12.39 10.18 1.25
C TRP A 23 11.87 9.61 -0.07
N ASP A 24 12.72 8.83 -0.74
CA ASP A 24 12.39 8.15 -1.98
C ASP A 24 11.26 7.14 -1.81
N PHE A 25 11.21 6.46 -0.67
CA PHE A 25 10.16 5.51 -0.35
C PHE A 25 8.83 6.22 -0.18
N SER A 26 8.75 7.24 0.69
CA SER A 26 7.53 8.01 0.94
C SER A 26 6.95 8.59 -0.34
N PHE A 27 7.79 9.22 -1.16
CA PHE A 27 7.37 9.81 -2.42
C PHE A 27 6.79 8.77 -3.37
N LYS A 28 7.52 7.66 -3.60
CA LYS A 28 7.07 6.60 -4.52
C LYS A 28 5.84 5.88 -4.00
N PHE A 29 5.78 5.60 -2.70
CA PHE A 29 4.69 4.86 -2.09
C PHE A 29 3.40 5.69 -2.09
N ASN A 30 3.47 6.97 -1.72
CA ASN A 30 2.31 7.86 -1.73
C ASN A 30 1.75 8.04 -3.16
N ALA A 31 2.61 8.07 -4.18
CA ALA A 31 2.16 8.14 -5.56
C ALA A 31 1.26 6.94 -5.95
N LEU A 32 1.53 5.74 -5.46
CA LEU A 32 0.71 4.54 -5.74
C LEU A 32 -0.69 4.60 -5.09
N LEU A 33 -0.91 5.50 -4.12
CA LEU A 33 -2.19 5.66 -3.43
C LEU A 33 -3.14 6.64 -4.13
N GLY A 34 -2.70 7.33 -5.20
CA GLY A 34 -3.61 8.18 -5.97
C GLY A 34 -3.00 9.14 -6.99
N GLU A 35 -1.68 9.39 -6.97
CA GLU A 35 -1.05 10.23 -8.02
C GLU A 35 -0.82 9.44 -9.32
N ASP A 36 -0.49 8.15 -9.22
CA ASP A 36 -0.54 7.20 -10.33
C ASP A 36 -1.95 6.60 -10.41
N GLU A 37 -2.88 7.35 -11.00
CA GLU A 37 -4.29 6.97 -11.11
C GLU A 37 -4.49 5.60 -11.79
N GLU A 38 -3.69 5.28 -12.84
CA GLU A 38 -3.78 4.01 -13.56
C GLU A 38 -3.35 2.85 -12.65
N PHE A 39 -2.26 3.02 -11.90
CA PHE A 39 -1.84 2.02 -10.92
C PHE A 39 -2.87 1.84 -9.81
N ALA A 40 -3.34 2.95 -9.22
CA ALA A 40 -4.29 2.93 -8.11
C ALA A 40 -5.61 2.25 -8.50
N GLU A 41 -6.17 2.59 -9.67
CA GLU A 41 -7.38 1.94 -10.19
C GLU A 41 -7.14 0.45 -10.48
N ALA A 42 -6.00 0.11 -11.08
CA ALA A 42 -5.69 -1.28 -11.39
C ALA A 42 -5.48 -2.12 -10.12
N TRP A 43 -4.89 -1.54 -9.08
CA TRP A 43 -4.68 -2.20 -7.79
C TRP A 43 -5.99 -2.35 -7.00
N ASP A 44 -6.85 -1.32 -6.91
CA ASP A 44 -8.18 -1.45 -6.29
C ASP A 44 -9.02 -2.55 -6.96
N ASN A 45 -8.97 -2.64 -8.30
CA ASN A 45 -9.66 -3.69 -9.03
C ASN A 45 -9.08 -5.09 -8.79
N GLU A 46 -7.78 -5.19 -8.51
CA GLU A 46 -7.12 -6.47 -8.20
C GLU A 46 -7.38 -6.92 -6.76
N ASN A 47 -7.31 -6.00 -5.79
CA ASN A 47 -7.47 -6.28 -4.37
C ASN A 47 -7.87 -5.01 -3.60
N SER A 48 -9.15 -4.67 -3.63
CA SER A 48 -9.70 -3.49 -2.97
C SER A 48 -9.49 -3.50 -1.44
N GLU A 49 -9.50 -4.68 -0.81
CA GLU A 49 -9.30 -4.79 0.64
C GLU A 49 -7.88 -4.36 1.06
N MET A 50 -6.88 -4.77 0.28
CA MET A 50 -5.48 -4.36 0.48
C MET A 50 -5.28 -2.87 0.14
N PHE A 51 -5.91 -2.39 -0.93
CA PHE A 51 -5.87 -0.98 -1.31
C PHE A 51 -6.48 -0.10 -0.22
N ASP A 52 -7.69 -0.39 0.23
CA ASP A 52 -8.39 0.36 1.29
C ASP A 52 -7.62 0.32 2.62
N ALA A 53 -6.93 -0.77 2.92
CA ALA A 53 -6.14 -0.90 4.14
C ALA A 53 -4.90 0.01 4.18
N LEU A 54 -4.34 0.35 3.02
CA LEU A 54 -3.18 1.22 2.86
C LEU A 54 -3.54 2.65 2.43
N ASN A 55 -4.73 2.87 1.87
CA ASN A 55 -5.28 4.20 1.64
C ASN A 55 -5.84 4.78 2.95
N ASP A 56 -4.94 4.89 3.93
CA ASP A 56 -5.23 5.29 5.29
C ASP A 56 -4.66 6.68 5.58
N PHE A 57 -5.45 7.50 6.27
CA PHE A 57 -5.09 8.89 6.54
C PHE A 57 -3.85 9.00 7.44
N GLU A 58 -3.71 8.13 8.43
CA GLU A 58 -2.56 8.15 9.33
C GLU A 58 -1.26 7.79 8.58
N LEU A 59 -1.33 6.79 7.69
CA LEU A 59 -0.22 6.46 6.80
C LEU A 59 0.14 7.62 5.87
N MET A 60 -0.83 8.23 5.20
CA MET A 60 -0.59 9.37 4.30
C MET A 60 0.12 10.51 5.03
N MET A 61 -0.41 10.93 6.19
CA MET A 61 0.17 11.99 7.01
C MET A 61 1.58 11.65 7.47
N PHE A 62 1.82 10.41 7.89
CA PHE A 62 3.15 9.97 8.31
C PHE A 62 4.17 10.03 7.16
N LEU A 63 3.80 9.57 5.97
CA LEU A 63 4.70 9.60 4.80
C LEU A 63 5.06 11.02 4.37
N GLU A 64 4.15 11.98 4.54
CA GLU A 64 4.33 13.39 4.15
C GLU A 64 5.10 14.21 5.19
N GLU A 65 4.82 14.01 6.49
CA GLU A 65 5.33 14.89 7.54
C GLU A 65 6.50 14.31 8.35
N HIS A 66 6.67 12.98 8.39
CA HIS A 66 7.71 12.36 9.24
C HIS A 66 9.11 12.60 8.69
N ASP A 67 10.09 12.76 9.59
CA ASP A 67 11.49 12.93 9.19
C ASP A 67 11.98 11.69 8.41
N PRO A 68 12.29 11.79 7.11
CA PRO A 68 12.71 10.65 6.29
C PRO A 68 14.05 10.04 6.74
N SER A 69 14.81 10.74 7.59
CA SER A 69 16.05 10.23 8.17
C SER A 69 15.82 9.36 9.42
N ASP A 70 14.63 9.42 10.04
CA ASP A 70 14.28 8.59 11.20
C ASP A 70 13.87 7.17 10.76
N LYS A 71 14.89 6.36 10.48
CA LYS A 71 14.70 4.98 10.01
C LYS A 71 13.90 4.12 10.96
N GLN A 72 14.17 4.22 12.25
CA GLN A 72 13.53 3.35 13.23
C GLN A 72 12.06 3.75 13.42
N GLY A 73 11.75 5.04 13.35
CA GLY A 73 10.37 5.53 13.29
C GLY A 73 9.61 4.93 12.11
N PHE A 74 10.17 5.00 10.90
CA PHE A 74 9.57 4.40 9.70
C PHE A 74 9.37 2.88 9.83
N ILE A 75 10.40 2.14 10.25
CA ILE A 75 10.29 0.68 10.42
C ILE A 75 9.19 0.34 11.43
N ASN A 76 9.18 1.01 12.59
CA ASN A 76 8.19 0.76 13.63
C ASN A 76 6.76 1.08 13.15
N PHE A 77 6.60 2.19 12.44
CA PHE A 77 5.30 2.64 11.95
C PHE A 77 4.76 1.76 10.81
N LEU A 78 5.60 1.35 9.88
CA LEU A 78 5.19 0.55 8.71
C LEU A 78 5.04 -0.95 9.00
N THR A 79 5.68 -1.47 10.05
CA THR A 79 5.62 -2.92 10.37
C THR A 79 4.19 -3.45 10.55
N PRO A 80 3.29 -2.78 11.31
CA PRO A 80 1.90 -3.20 11.40
C PRO A 80 1.17 -3.28 10.05
N TYR A 81 1.40 -2.31 9.16
CA TYR A 81 0.82 -2.30 7.81
C TYR A 81 1.36 -3.48 6.99
N TYR A 82 2.68 -3.69 6.95
CA TYR A 82 3.30 -4.83 6.25
C TYR A 82 2.72 -6.17 6.70
N GLU A 83 2.62 -6.42 8.01
CA GLU A 83 2.10 -7.69 8.53
C GLU A 83 0.60 -7.87 8.22
N LYS A 84 -0.19 -6.80 8.26
CA LYS A 84 -1.61 -6.82 7.85
C LYS A 84 -1.74 -7.17 6.38
N GLU A 85 -1.01 -6.47 5.51
CA GLU A 85 -1.08 -6.70 4.06
C GLU A 85 -0.59 -8.08 3.65
N LYS A 86 0.45 -8.59 4.32
CA LYS A 86 0.93 -9.96 4.16
C LYS A 86 -0.12 -11.01 4.52
N GLN A 87 -0.97 -10.72 5.51
CA GLN A 87 -2.11 -11.59 5.85
C GLN A 87 -3.21 -11.49 4.79
N LEU A 88 -3.58 -10.27 4.39
CA LEU A 88 -4.59 -10.01 3.36
C LEU A 88 -4.24 -10.67 2.02
N LEU A 89 -2.96 -10.64 1.61
CA LEU A 89 -2.52 -11.30 0.38
C LEU A 89 -2.67 -12.83 0.45
N LYS A 90 -2.43 -13.43 1.63
CA LYS A 90 -2.58 -14.88 1.84
C LYS A 90 -4.05 -15.31 1.87
N THR A 91 -4.92 -14.51 2.49
CA THR A 91 -6.36 -14.82 2.62
C THR A 91 -7.15 -14.45 1.36
N GLY A 92 -6.78 -13.36 0.68
CA GLY A 92 -7.38 -12.89 -0.57
C GLY A 92 -7.13 -13.79 -1.78
N SER A 93 -6.16 -14.71 -1.71
CA SER A 93 -5.91 -15.71 -2.75
C SER A 93 -7.08 -16.70 -2.96
N HIS A 94 -8.14 -16.65 -2.14
CA HIS A 94 -9.30 -17.53 -2.22
C HIS A 94 -10.59 -16.85 -2.75
N ILE A 95 -10.59 -15.57 -3.13
CA ILE A 95 -11.81 -14.86 -3.53
C ILE A 95 -11.64 -14.17 -4.89
N VAL A 96 -12.07 -14.81 -5.97
CA VAL A 96 -12.49 -14.15 -7.24
C VAL A 96 -13.68 -14.97 -7.78
N PRO A 97 -14.87 -14.38 -8.02
CA PRO A 97 -15.06 -13.53 -9.20
C PRO A 97 -15.59 -12.12 -8.94
N THR A 98 -14.94 -11.20 -9.62
CA THR A 98 -15.33 -9.83 -9.95
C THR A 98 -16.69 -9.78 -10.61
N ILE A 99 -17.65 -9.06 -10.03
CA ILE A 99 -18.68 -8.30 -10.78
C ILE A 99 -18.98 -7.01 -9.99
N LYS A 100 -18.15 -5.97 -10.11
CA LYS A 100 -18.61 -4.59 -9.84
C LYS A 100 -19.50 -4.18 -11.02
N GLY A 101 -20.78 -4.53 -10.94
CA GLY A 101 -21.80 -4.01 -11.85
C GLY A 101 -21.89 -2.50 -11.68
N LYS A 102 -21.52 -1.75 -12.72
CA LYS A 102 -21.87 -0.33 -12.83
C LYS A 102 -23.39 -0.22 -12.90
N GLU A 103 -24.06 -0.02 -11.77
CA GLU A 103 -25.44 0.47 -11.77
C GLU A 103 -25.43 1.95 -12.14
N TYR A 104 -25.57 2.21 -13.45
CA TYR A 104 -26.09 3.48 -13.94
C TYR A 104 -27.53 3.62 -13.44
N ARG A 105 -27.75 4.45 -12.40
CA ARG A 105 -29.10 4.94 -12.10
C ARG A 105 -29.47 5.99 -13.15
N LYS A 106 -30.57 5.71 -13.86
CA LYS A 106 -31.29 6.67 -14.71
C LYS A 106 -31.88 7.80 -13.90
#